data_AF-A0A2Z6PES4-F1
#
_entry.id   AF-A0A2Z6PES4-F1
#
_cell.length_a   1.000
_cell.length_b   1.000
_cell.length_c   1.000
_cell.angle_alpha   90.00
_cell.angle_beta   90.00
_cell.angle_gamma   90.00
#
_symmetry.space_group_name_H-M   'P 1'
#
loop_
_entity.id
_entity.type
_entity.pdbx_description
1 polymer ?
#
loop_
_entity_poly.entity_id
_entity_poly.type
_entity_poly.pdbx_seq_one_letter_code
_entity_poly.pdbx_strand_id
1 'polypeptide(L)'
;MSNHDSTKKRKIENHDEQNGLIQSIVPSAPTPTNNLNLIPTNNPNMDFQINKMGNMTDCNFYLPDAGDNSGLAFSVAAQDAYFSKDNKNTCAYVGSMLCLVVPAFKNSVEAAFDGIGIRPRFISLPSDANENNISISSSNLDWSSILVVFGYCILTLFKIDNIKLFNPDSDWTTKRPVLDRIEELRAKVGCPGKYLRIPFDEKSEDAIRTMLGTHALCTSVISFLMNSFNHPDSQISSLCNYLSYTISWSGDMRVFTVMNKWLLKTKSPVLSGSRVKLEVDNLEETIKAITSHTYPQYFSHLCSASELFHLDVSRFPNLFYVALVLEKGWDDVDIEYYCDHISGANYKTVCELLKVHRKAMANNRVSTRRMPTIPGI
;
A
#
# COMPACT_ATOMS: atom_id res chain seq x y z
N MET A 1 -30.25 55.88 6.78
CA MET A 1 -30.12 54.75 7.72
C MET A 1 -30.57 53.50 7.00
N SER A 2 -29.60 52.75 6.51
CA SER A 2 -29.75 51.50 5.77
C SER A 2 -29.70 50.36 6.78
N ASN A 3 -30.52 49.32 6.59
CA ASN A 3 -30.22 47.98 7.07
C ASN A 3 -31.00 46.98 6.21
N HIS A 4 -30.30 46.48 5.20
CA HIS A 4 -30.72 45.34 4.39
C HIS A 4 -30.12 44.10 5.04
N ASP A 5 -30.96 43.29 5.69
CA ASP A 5 -30.59 42.01 6.26
C ASP A 5 -30.62 40.93 5.17
N SER A 6 -29.50 40.24 4.97
CA SER A 6 -29.32 39.23 3.92
C SER A 6 -28.87 37.91 4.55
N THR A 7 -29.85 37.06 4.85
CA THR A 7 -29.61 35.70 5.34
C THR A 7 -29.31 34.78 4.16
N LYS A 8 -28.02 34.58 3.90
CA LYS A 8 -27.49 33.63 2.92
C LYS A 8 -27.55 32.20 3.51
N LYS A 9 -28.59 31.44 3.16
CA LYS A 9 -28.67 30.00 3.45
C LYS A 9 -27.57 29.26 2.68
N ARG A 10 -26.56 28.74 3.39
CA ARG A 10 -25.64 27.72 2.85
C ARG A 10 -26.37 26.39 2.84
N LYS A 11 -26.59 25.87 1.62
CA LYS A 11 -27.03 24.50 1.36
C LYS A 11 -25.81 23.60 1.60
N ILE A 12 -25.84 22.82 2.68
CA ILE A 12 -24.90 21.74 2.92
C ILE A 12 -25.40 20.56 2.07
N GLU A 13 -24.72 20.29 0.97
CA GLU A 13 -24.92 19.07 0.20
C GLU A 13 -24.16 17.95 0.90
N ASN A 14 -24.92 17.05 1.54
CA ASN A 14 -24.44 15.75 1.98
C ASN A 14 -24.09 14.93 0.73
N HIS A 15 -22.81 14.75 0.46
CA HIS A 15 -22.33 13.69 -0.41
C HIS A 15 -22.33 12.38 0.39
N ASP A 16 -23.48 11.71 0.40
CA ASP A 16 -23.55 10.28 0.68
C ASP A 16 -22.95 9.55 -0.54
N GLU A 17 -21.63 9.34 -0.53
CA GLU A 17 -21.00 8.37 -1.42
C GLU A 17 -21.47 6.97 -1.03
N GLN A 18 -22.40 6.44 -1.82
CA GLN A 18 -22.75 5.04 -1.81
C GLN A 18 -21.49 4.20 -2.02
N ASN A 19 -21.09 3.48 -0.97
CA ASN A 19 -20.16 2.36 -1.02
C ASN A 19 -20.71 1.25 -1.93
N GLY A 20 -20.57 1.44 -3.25
CA GLY A 20 -20.68 0.38 -4.23
C GLY A 20 -19.40 -0.44 -4.23
N LEU A 21 -19.16 -1.20 -3.15
CA LEU A 21 -18.18 -2.28 -3.17
C LEU A 21 -18.67 -3.29 -4.21
N ILE A 22 -18.11 -3.21 -5.42
CA ILE A 22 -18.24 -4.26 -6.41
C ILE A 22 -17.62 -5.48 -5.75
N GLN A 23 -18.47 -6.40 -5.28
CA GLN A 23 -18.07 -7.76 -4.98
C GLN A 23 -17.41 -8.28 -6.26
N SER A 24 -16.08 -8.28 -6.28
CA SER A 24 -15.30 -8.99 -7.28
C SER A 24 -15.68 -10.45 -7.13
N ILE A 25 -16.65 -10.89 -7.93
CA ILE A 25 -16.88 -12.30 -8.20
C ILE A 25 -15.57 -12.79 -8.79
N VAL A 26 -14.74 -13.41 -7.96
CA VAL A 26 -13.62 -14.23 -8.39
C VAL A 26 -14.24 -15.61 -8.66
N PRO A 27 -14.51 -16.01 -9.91
CA PRO A 27 -14.65 -17.43 -10.19
C PRO A 27 -13.27 -18.04 -10.00
N SER A 28 -13.16 -19.01 -9.09
CA SER A 28 -11.99 -19.89 -8.98
C SER A 28 -11.68 -20.46 -10.36
N ALA A 29 -10.64 -19.94 -11.03
CA ALA A 29 -10.20 -20.46 -12.30
C ALA A 29 -9.52 -21.82 -12.06
N PRO A 30 -9.85 -22.88 -12.82
CA PRO A 30 -9.13 -24.14 -12.76
C PRO A 30 -7.70 -23.93 -13.26
N THR A 31 -6.77 -24.59 -12.59
CA THR A 31 -5.34 -24.63 -12.93
C THR A 31 -5.15 -25.04 -14.41
N PRO A 32 -4.55 -24.20 -15.27
CA PRO A 32 -4.21 -24.61 -16.61
C PRO A 32 -2.98 -25.53 -16.56
N THR A 33 -3.20 -26.82 -16.82
CA THR A 33 -2.14 -27.77 -17.22
C THR A 33 -1.67 -27.39 -18.62
N ASN A 34 -0.64 -26.54 -18.69
CA ASN A 34 0.11 -26.33 -19.92
C ASN A 34 1.46 -27.04 -19.84
N ASN A 35 1.55 -28.15 -20.58
CA ASN A 35 2.78 -28.78 -21.02
C ASN A 35 3.54 -27.79 -21.92
N LEU A 36 4.59 -27.18 -21.37
CA LEU A 36 5.64 -26.56 -22.16
C LEU A 36 6.93 -27.37 -21.96
N ASN A 37 7.20 -28.24 -22.94
CA ASN A 37 8.52 -28.83 -23.13
C ASN A 37 9.50 -27.71 -23.51
N LEU A 38 10.18 -27.16 -22.50
CA LEU A 38 11.38 -26.35 -22.71
C LEU A 38 12.60 -27.23 -22.48
N ILE A 39 13.40 -27.32 -23.52
CA ILE A 39 14.68 -28.03 -23.57
C ILE A 39 15.62 -27.42 -22.51
N PRO A 40 16.12 -28.19 -21.53
CA PRO A 40 17.05 -27.66 -20.53
C PRO A 40 18.45 -27.60 -21.14
N THR A 41 18.93 -26.39 -21.46
CA THR A 41 20.36 -26.18 -21.67
C THR A 41 21.03 -26.06 -20.31
N ASN A 42 21.65 -27.16 -19.89
CA ASN A 42 22.50 -27.28 -18.72
C ASN A 42 23.57 -26.19 -18.69
N ASN A 43 23.60 -25.40 -17.62
CA ASN A 43 24.81 -24.83 -17.08
C ASN A 43 24.68 -24.80 -15.54
N PRO A 44 25.21 -25.79 -14.80
CA PRO A 44 25.24 -25.77 -13.35
C PRO A 44 26.45 -24.96 -12.87
N ASN A 45 26.42 -24.48 -11.63
CA ASN A 45 27.47 -23.71 -10.93
C ASN A 45 27.55 -22.21 -11.20
N MET A 46 26.59 -21.48 -10.66
CA MET A 46 26.85 -20.23 -9.95
C MET A 46 26.02 -20.26 -8.65
N ASP A 47 26.31 -21.21 -7.76
CA ASP A 47 25.89 -21.12 -6.37
C ASP A 47 26.60 -19.91 -5.77
N PHE A 48 25.95 -18.75 -5.80
CA PHE A 48 26.24 -17.70 -4.86
C PHE A 48 25.83 -18.24 -3.49
N GLN A 49 26.75 -18.95 -2.83
CA GLN A 49 26.78 -19.02 -1.37
C GLN A 49 26.98 -17.59 -0.88
N ILE A 50 25.88 -16.82 -0.81
CA ILE A 50 25.81 -15.65 0.04
C ILE A 50 26.01 -16.24 1.43
N ASN A 51 27.21 -16.09 1.98
CA ASN A 51 27.53 -16.39 3.37
C ASN A 51 26.58 -15.58 4.25
N LYS A 52 25.40 -16.14 4.51
CA LYS A 52 24.32 -15.55 5.32
C LYS A 52 24.62 -15.71 6.82
N MET A 53 25.90 -15.80 7.20
CA MET A 53 26.37 -15.68 8.58
C MET A 53 26.71 -14.22 8.88
N GLY A 54 25.77 -13.31 8.61
CA GLY A 54 25.80 -12.01 9.26
C GLY A 54 25.59 -12.19 10.76
N ASN A 55 26.19 -11.34 11.59
CA ASN A 55 25.94 -11.34 13.03
C ASN A 55 24.43 -11.26 13.29
N MET A 56 23.84 -12.35 13.77
CA MET A 56 22.44 -12.36 14.20
C MET A 56 22.30 -11.47 15.43
N THR A 57 21.21 -10.71 15.49
CA THR A 57 20.85 -9.88 16.65
C THR A 57 19.71 -10.54 17.39
N ASP A 58 19.89 -10.80 18.68
CA ASP A 58 18.82 -11.30 19.53
C ASP A 58 17.82 -10.17 19.82
N CYS A 59 16.56 -10.34 19.39
CA CYS A 59 15.50 -9.35 19.58
C CYS A 59 14.33 -9.99 20.32
N ASN A 60 13.69 -9.25 21.23
CA ASN A 60 12.54 -9.75 21.98
C ASN A 60 11.35 -9.99 21.06
N PHE A 61 10.66 -11.12 21.29
CA PHE A 61 9.43 -11.48 20.59
C PHE A 61 8.39 -11.92 21.62
N TYR A 62 7.34 -11.12 21.77
CA TYR A 62 6.35 -11.33 22.83
C TYR A 62 5.26 -12.31 22.41
N LEU A 63 4.94 -13.24 23.31
CA LEU A 63 3.88 -14.23 23.19
C LEU A 63 2.94 -14.11 24.40
N PRO A 64 1.65 -14.46 24.26
CA PRO A 64 0.76 -14.58 25.40
C PRO A 64 0.98 -15.95 26.06
N ASP A 65 0.84 -16.00 27.38
CA ASP A 65 0.72 -17.27 28.09
C ASP A 65 -0.51 -18.04 27.60
N ALA A 66 -0.49 -19.37 27.75
CA ALA A 66 -1.61 -20.20 27.35
C ALA A 66 -2.90 -19.79 28.08
N GLY A 67 -3.89 -19.31 27.31
CA GLY A 67 -5.17 -18.83 27.84
C GLY A 67 -5.21 -17.35 28.25
N ASP A 68 -4.09 -16.62 28.11
CA ASP A 68 -4.11 -15.16 28.30
C ASP A 68 -4.71 -14.45 27.09
N ASN A 69 -5.85 -13.81 27.32
CA ASN A 69 -6.56 -12.97 26.34
C ASN A 69 -6.57 -11.50 26.76
N SER A 70 -5.72 -11.10 27.70
CA SER A 70 -5.71 -9.74 28.28
C SER A 70 -5.20 -8.67 27.32
N GLY A 71 -4.56 -9.06 26.21
CA GLY A 71 -3.87 -8.14 25.30
C GLY A 71 -2.53 -7.64 25.83
N LEU A 72 -2.05 -8.14 26.99
CA LEU A 72 -0.83 -7.67 27.63
C LEU A 72 0.40 -7.79 26.73
N ALA A 73 0.62 -8.97 26.13
CA ALA A 73 1.75 -9.18 25.23
C ALA A 73 1.75 -8.20 24.04
N PHE A 74 0.55 -7.87 23.53
CA PHE A 74 0.40 -6.89 22.46
C PHE A 74 0.70 -5.47 22.95
N SER A 75 0.17 -5.08 24.11
CA SER A 75 0.44 -3.77 24.73
C SER A 75 1.94 -3.55 24.96
N VAL A 76 2.65 -4.56 25.50
CA VAL A 76 4.10 -4.49 25.73
C VAL A 76 4.84 -4.37 24.40
N ALA A 77 4.49 -5.18 23.40
CA ALA A 77 5.09 -5.09 22.06
C ALA A 77 4.89 -3.69 21.43
N ALA A 78 3.68 -3.14 21.50
CA ALA A 78 3.37 -1.82 20.98
C ALA A 78 4.14 -0.71 21.72
N GLN A 79 4.26 -0.82 23.05
CA GLN A 79 5.01 0.12 23.86
C GLN A 79 6.51 0.08 23.55
N ASP A 80 7.10 -1.11 23.47
CA ASP A 80 8.52 -1.26 23.16
C ASP A 80 8.83 -0.83 21.73
N ALA A 81 7.92 -1.10 20.78
CA ALA A 81 8.02 -0.57 19.43
C ALA A 81 8.04 0.97 19.42
N TYR A 82 7.21 1.61 20.26
CA TYR A 82 7.17 3.07 20.38
C TYR A 82 8.50 3.66 20.89
N PHE A 83 9.15 3.00 21.85
CA PHE A 83 10.38 3.51 22.46
C PHE A 83 11.66 3.03 21.78
N SER A 84 11.57 2.02 20.92
CA SER A 84 12.71 1.47 20.21
C SER A 84 13.28 2.49 19.23
N LYS A 85 14.61 2.65 19.29
CA LYS A 85 15.39 3.40 18.29
C LYS A 85 16.11 2.49 17.30
N ASP A 86 16.03 1.18 17.53
CA ASP A 86 16.69 0.16 16.72
C ASP A 86 15.68 -0.49 15.78
N ASN A 87 16.00 -0.44 14.48
CA ASN A 87 15.09 -0.91 13.43
C ASN A 87 14.80 -2.41 13.54
N LYS A 88 15.79 -3.23 13.96
CA LYS A 88 15.60 -4.68 14.10
C LYS A 88 14.66 -5.00 15.25
N ASN A 89 14.86 -4.39 16.41
CA ASN A 89 13.94 -4.52 17.54
C ASN A 89 12.53 -4.06 17.17
N THR A 90 12.39 -2.91 16.48
CA THR A 90 11.08 -2.44 16.00
C THR A 90 10.41 -3.47 15.09
N CYS A 91 11.14 -4.07 14.15
CA CYS A 91 10.61 -5.13 13.29
C CYS A 91 10.23 -6.39 14.09
N ALA A 92 11.01 -6.76 15.11
CA ALA A 92 10.69 -7.89 15.98
C ALA A 92 9.36 -7.68 16.73
N TYR A 93 9.18 -6.49 17.33
CA TYR A 93 7.94 -6.13 18.02
C TYR A 93 6.73 -6.06 17.09
N VAL A 94 6.90 -5.54 15.86
CA VAL A 94 5.84 -5.56 14.84
C VAL A 94 5.50 -6.99 14.45
N GLY A 95 6.49 -7.84 14.24
CA GLY A 95 6.28 -9.26 13.99
C GLY A 95 5.51 -9.95 15.11
N SER A 96 5.81 -9.62 16.38
CA SER A 96 5.03 -10.08 17.54
C SER A 96 3.58 -9.62 17.46
N MET A 97 3.33 -8.32 17.28
CA MET A 97 1.96 -7.77 17.16
C MET A 97 1.15 -8.44 16.04
N LEU A 98 1.78 -8.67 14.88
CA LEU A 98 1.14 -9.37 13.76
C LEU A 98 0.78 -10.82 14.12
N CYS A 99 1.69 -11.56 14.75
CA CYS A 99 1.48 -12.96 15.13
C CYS A 99 0.52 -13.12 16.32
N LEU A 100 0.41 -12.11 17.18
CA LEU A 100 -0.52 -12.11 18.31
C LEU A 100 -1.98 -12.02 17.84
N VAL A 101 -2.25 -11.27 16.77
CA VAL A 101 -3.60 -11.18 16.19
C VAL A 101 -3.84 -12.31 15.18
N VAL A 102 -2.83 -12.67 14.39
CA VAL A 102 -2.93 -13.72 13.36
C VAL A 102 -1.74 -14.68 13.49
N PRO A 103 -1.85 -15.74 14.31
CA PRO A 103 -0.77 -16.70 14.54
C PRO A 103 -0.25 -17.37 13.27
N ALA A 104 -1.08 -17.46 12.22
CA ALA A 104 -0.69 -18.02 10.92
C ALA A 104 0.43 -17.24 10.21
N PHE A 105 0.72 -15.99 10.61
CA PHE A 105 1.83 -15.21 10.07
C PHE A 105 3.20 -15.62 10.61
N LYS A 106 3.26 -16.45 11.66
CA LYS A 106 4.52 -16.80 12.34
C LYS A 106 5.62 -17.25 11.38
N ASN A 107 5.32 -18.20 10.48
CA ASN A 107 6.32 -18.76 9.58
C ASN A 107 6.87 -17.71 8.60
N SER A 108 6.03 -16.83 8.08
CA SER A 108 6.48 -15.77 7.14
C SER A 108 7.18 -14.62 7.85
N VAL A 109 6.81 -14.32 9.10
CA VAL A 109 7.53 -13.37 9.97
C VAL A 109 8.93 -13.91 10.32
N GLU A 110 9.04 -15.17 10.74
CA GLU A 110 10.34 -15.80 11.06
C GLU A 110 11.25 -15.86 9.82
N ALA A 111 10.70 -16.21 8.65
CA ALA A 111 11.46 -16.19 7.40
C ALA A 111 11.98 -14.78 7.05
N ALA A 112 11.19 -13.74 7.34
CA ALA A 112 11.63 -12.35 7.18
C ALA A 112 12.76 -12.01 8.18
N PHE A 113 12.65 -12.41 9.45
CA PHE A 113 13.69 -12.24 10.47
C PHE A 113 15.02 -12.89 10.07
N ASP A 114 14.98 -14.11 9.54
CA ASP A 114 16.17 -14.80 9.00
C ASP A 114 16.77 -14.05 7.80
N GLY A 115 15.93 -13.35 7.01
CA GLY A 115 16.35 -12.47 5.93
C GLY A 115 17.17 -11.28 6.40
N ILE A 116 16.82 -10.71 7.56
CA ILE A 116 17.42 -9.49 8.12
C ILE A 116 18.37 -9.74 9.30
N GLY A 117 18.66 -11.01 9.60
CA GLY A 117 19.58 -11.42 10.66
C GLY A 117 19.07 -11.07 12.06
N ILE A 118 17.79 -11.37 12.33
CA ILE A 118 17.18 -11.32 13.67
C ILE A 118 17.03 -12.74 14.18
N ARG A 119 17.38 -12.95 15.45
CA ARG A 119 17.04 -14.16 16.21
C ARG A 119 15.97 -13.80 17.24
N PRO A 120 14.73 -14.27 17.10
CA PRO A 120 13.69 -13.94 18.06
C PRO A 120 13.97 -14.64 19.41
N ARG A 121 13.95 -13.86 20.49
CA ARG A 121 13.90 -14.34 21.87
C ARG A 121 12.45 -14.33 22.34
N PHE A 122 11.84 -15.50 22.38
CA PHE A 122 10.46 -15.64 22.79
C PHE A 122 10.31 -15.37 24.28
N ILE A 123 9.43 -14.42 24.63
CA ILE A 123 9.12 -14.02 26.00
C ILE A 123 7.60 -14.17 26.17
N SER A 124 7.19 -15.08 27.06
CA SER A 124 5.79 -15.36 27.36
C SER A 124 5.30 -14.42 28.45
N LEU A 125 4.16 -13.78 28.25
CA LEU A 125 3.62 -12.79 29.19
C LEU A 125 2.23 -13.24 29.70
N PRO A 126 1.95 -13.05 30.99
CA PRO A 126 2.78 -12.37 32.02
C PRO A 126 3.90 -13.21 32.67
N SER A 127 3.97 -14.53 32.44
CA SER A 127 4.84 -15.45 33.21
C SER A 127 6.33 -15.05 33.26
N ASP A 128 6.92 -14.65 32.13
CA ASP A 128 8.35 -14.33 32.03
C ASP A 128 8.65 -12.84 32.33
N ALA A 129 7.66 -12.04 32.73
CA ALA A 129 7.82 -10.60 32.86
C ALA A 129 8.86 -10.20 33.90
N ASN A 130 8.85 -10.84 35.08
CA ASN A 130 9.79 -10.55 36.16
C ASN A 130 11.23 -10.89 35.75
N GLU A 131 11.43 -12.05 35.11
CA GLU A 131 12.75 -12.51 34.67
C GLU A 131 13.35 -11.57 33.60
N ASN A 132 12.50 -10.94 32.81
CA ASN A 132 12.89 -10.03 31.74
C ASN A 132 12.80 -8.54 32.13
N ASN A 133 12.54 -8.21 33.40
CA ASN A 133 12.36 -6.84 33.91
C ASN A 133 11.29 -6.03 33.15
N ILE A 134 10.21 -6.68 32.73
CA ILE A 134 9.10 -6.05 32.00
C ILE A 134 8.08 -5.50 33.00
N SER A 135 7.84 -4.19 32.97
CA SER A 135 6.82 -3.56 33.80
C SER A 135 5.43 -3.78 33.22
N ILE A 136 4.64 -4.65 33.85
CA ILE A 136 3.25 -4.97 33.46
C ILE A 136 2.27 -3.81 33.77
N SER A 137 2.74 -2.69 34.34
CA SER A 137 1.89 -1.54 34.71
C SER A 137 1.24 -0.80 33.53
N SER A 138 1.48 -1.22 32.28
CA SER A 138 0.87 -0.64 31.09
C SER A 138 -0.64 -0.90 31.07
N SER A 139 -1.43 0.12 30.74
CA SER A 139 -2.86 -0.06 30.46
C SER A 139 -3.04 -1.04 29.31
N ASN A 140 -3.70 -2.17 29.57
CA ASN A 140 -4.05 -3.13 28.53
C ASN A 140 -4.90 -2.43 27.46
N LEU A 141 -4.51 -2.60 26.20
CA LEU A 141 -5.29 -2.11 25.08
C LEU A 141 -6.55 -2.98 24.96
N ASP A 142 -7.70 -2.34 24.80
CA ASP A 142 -8.91 -3.07 24.44
C ASP A 142 -8.78 -3.67 23.02
N TRP A 143 -9.65 -4.63 22.69
CA TRP A 143 -9.61 -5.32 21.40
C TRP A 143 -9.71 -4.38 20.19
N SER A 144 -10.53 -3.33 20.28
CA SER A 144 -10.67 -2.37 19.18
C SER A 144 -9.39 -1.57 18.98
N SER A 145 -8.74 -1.17 20.07
CA SER A 145 -7.45 -0.49 20.06
C SER A 145 -6.35 -1.39 19.49
N ILE A 146 -6.32 -2.68 19.87
CA ILE A 146 -5.42 -3.69 19.29
C ILE A 146 -5.61 -3.79 17.78
N LEU A 147 -6.85 -3.92 17.32
CA LEU A 147 -7.17 -4.03 15.89
C LEU A 147 -6.75 -2.78 15.09
N VAL A 148 -6.85 -1.59 15.66
CA VAL A 148 -6.38 -0.36 15.01
C VAL A 148 -4.85 -0.37 14.87
N VAL A 149 -4.11 -0.69 15.93
CA VAL A 149 -2.62 -0.78 15.86
C VAL A 149 -2.19 -1.89 14.90
N PHE A 150 -2.86 -3.05 14.95
CA PHE A 150 -2.63 -4.16 14.03
C PHE A 150 -2.87 -3.77 12.57
N GLY A 151 -3.99 -3.10 12.28
CA GLY A 151 -4.29 -2.57 10.96
C GLY A 151 -3.24 -1.58 10.49
N TYR A 152 -2.76 -0.72 11.38
CA TYR A 152 -1.67 0.19 11.08
C TYR A 152 -0.36 -0.54 10.75
N CYS A 153 0.00 -1.57 11.53
CA CYS A 153 1.15 -2.43 11.25
C CYS A 153 1.03 -3.10 9.88
N ILE A 154 -0.17 -3.54 9.47
CA ILE A 154 -0.39 -4.04 8.12
C ILE A 154 -0.11 -2.94 7.09
N LEU A 155 -0.68 -1.75 7.24
CA LEU A 155 -0.46 -0.66 6.28
C LEU A 155 1.01 -0.27 6.16
N THR A 156 1.81 -0.34 7.23
CA THR A 156 3.24 -0.01 7.18
C THR A 156 4.08 -1.05 6.45
N LEU A 157 3.64 -2.32 6.36
CA LEU A 157 4.28 -3.33 5.52
C LEU A 157 4.20 -2.98 4.02
N PHE A 158 3.17 -2.23 3.62
CA PHE A 158 2.94 -1.89 2.22
C PHE A 158 3.35 -0.44 1.91
N LYS A 159 3.78 -0.21 0.66
CA LYS A 159 3.98 1.14 0.14
C LYS A 159 2.61 1.69 -0.29
N ILE A 160 1.87 2.35 0.60
CA ILE A 160 0.51 2.83 0.25
C ILE A 160 0.54 4.12 -0.59
N ASP A 161 1.38 5.08 -0.21
CA ASP A 161 1.47 6.37 -0.90
C ASP A 161 2.87 6.63 -1.44
N ASN A 162 2.94 7.14 -2.67
CA ASN A 162 4.16 7.71 -3.24
C ASN A 162 4.06 9.25 -3.17
N ILE A 163 4.03 9.80 -1.95
CA ILE A 163 3.75 11.22 -1.70
C ILE A 163 4.68 12.12 -2.51
N LYS A 164 5.98 11.80 -2.56
CA LYS A 164 6.97 12.58 -3.31
C LYS A 164 6.62 12.72 -4.79
N LEU A 165 6.07 11.66 -5.40
CA LEU A 165 5.70 11.67 -6.81
C LEU A 165 4.40 12.43 -7.07
N PHE A 166 3.41 12.31 -6.19
CA PHE A 166 2.07 12.87 -6.41
C PHE A 166 1.85 14.24 -5.76
N ASN A 167 2.70 14.63 -4.81
CA ASN A 167 2.64 15.89 -4.07
C ASN A 167 4.08 16.39 -3.80
N PRO A 168 4.80 16.86 -4.83
CA PRO A 168 6.18 17.35 -4.66
C PRO A 168 6.29 18.51 -3.67
N ASP A 169 5.23 19.34 -3.56
CA ASP A 169 5.19 20.52 -2.68
C ASP A 169 4.54 20.26 -1.32
N SER A 170 4.15 19.02 -0.98
CA SER A 170 3.60 18.78 0.35
C SER A 170 4.71 18.92 1.38
N ASP A 171 4.74 20.08 2.03
CA ASP A 171 5.50 20.28 3.26
C ASP A 171 4.93 19.31 4.31
N TRP A 172 5.70 18.25 4.55
CA TRP A 172 5.45 17.12 5.47
C TRP A 172 5.08 17.59 6.89
N THR A 173 5.31 18.85 7.21
CA THR A 173 5.00 19.48 8.49
C THR A 173 3.51 19.76 8.71
N THR A 174 2.68 19.92 7.65
CA THR A 174 1.31 20.46 7.79
C THR A 174 0.17 19.44 7.70
N LYS A 175 0.39 18.28 7.08
CA LYS A 175 -0.55 17.15 7.12
C LYS A 175 0.25 15.89 7.40
N ARG A 176 -0.10 15.16 8.47
CA ARG A 176 0.48 13.85 8.75
C ARG A 176 -0.51 12.79 8.22
N PRO A 177 -0.27 12.20 7.03
CA PRO A 177 -1.08 11.09 6.50
C PRO A 177 -1.32 9.97 7.52
N VAL A 178 -0.37 9.80 8.44
CA VAL A 178 -0.45 8.89 9.59
C VAL A 178 -1.71 9.12 10.43
N LEU A 179 -1.97 10.37 10.83
CA LEU A 179 -3.12 10.69 11.71
C LEU A 179 -4.45 10.42 11.00
N ASP A 180 -4.55 10.79 9.72
CA ASP A 180 -5.76 10.55 8.94
C ASP A 180 -6.04 9.04 8.81
N ARG A 181 -5.03 8.22 8.52
CA ARG A 181 -5.16 6.75 8.44
C ARG A 181 -5.59 6.14 9.78
N ILE A 182 -5.08 6.67 10.89
CA ILE A 182 -5.45 6.18 12.23
C ILE A 182 -6.92 6.48 12.50
N GLU A 183 -7.37 7.70 12.25
CA GLU A 183 -8.77 8.07 12.47
C GLU A 183 -9.69 7.27 11.54
N GLU A 184 -9.30 7.02 10.30
CA GLU A 184 -10.02 6.12 9.39
C GLU A 184 -10.08 4.69 9.94
N LEU A 185 -8.95 4.11 10.36
CA LEU A 185 -8.92 2.78 10.98
C LEU A 185 -9.83 2.71 12.21
N ARG A 186 -9.76 3.72 13.08
CA ARG A 186 -10.61 3.83 14.28
C ARG A 186 -12.08 3.87 13.90
N ALA A 187 -12.44 4.66 12.90
CA ALA A 187 -13.81 4.74 12.41
C ALA A 187 -14.29 3.39 11.85
N LYS A 188 -13.44 2.67 11.12
CA LYS A 188 -13.78 1.37 10.51
C LYS A 188 -13.89 0.25 11.55
N VAL A 189 -13.00 0.22 12.53
CA VAL A 189 -13.04 -0.77 13.62
C VAL A 189 -14.14 -0.45 14.65
N GLY A 190 -14.53 0.82 14.78
CA GLY A 190 -15.47 1.28 15.81
C GLY A 190 -14.80 1.58 17.15
N CYS A 191 -13.58 2.14 17.13
CA CYS A 191 -12.75 2.40 18.32
C CYS A 191 -13.03 3.79 18.95
N PRO A 192 -13.65 3.86 20.15
CA PRO A 192 -14.15 5.13 20.73
C PRO A 192 -13.07 6.03 21.34
N GLY A 193 -11.86 5.53 21.61
CA GLY A 193 -10.84 6.24 22.40
C GLY A 193 -10.05 7.30 21.64
N LYS A 194 -10.04 8.55 22.11
CA LYS A 194 -9.41 9.72 21.44
C LYS A 194 -7.88 9.68 21.32
N TYR A 195 -7.20 8.82 22.08
CA TYR A 195 -5.75 8.81 22.15
C TYR A 195 -5.22 7.38 22.02
N LEU A 196 -4.99 6.96 20.78
CA LEU A 196 -4.18 5.78 20.50
C LEU A 196 -2.79 6.25 20.10
N ARG A 197 -1.78 5.91 20.90
CA ARG A 197 -0.40 6.30 20.60
C ARG A 197 0.15 5.34 19.55
N ILE A 198 0.42 5.86 18.36
CA ILE A 198 1.04 5.07 17.31
C ILE A 198 2.56 5.03 17.50
N PRO A 199 3.18 3.84 17.42
CA PRO A 199 4.59 3.64 17.71
C PRO A 199 5.56 4.11 16.64
N PHE A 200 5.12 4.45 15.43
CA PHE A 200 6.04 4.61 14.31
C PHE A 200 6.16 6.06 13.84
N ASP A 201 7.40 6.52 13.73
CA ASP A 201 7.77 7.65 12.90
C ASP A 201 8.08 7.18 11.47
N GLU A 202 8.29 8.13 10.55
CA GLU A 202 8.55 7.83 9.13
C GLU A 202 9.73 6.87 8.94
N LYS A 203 10.80 7.04 9.73
CA LYS A 203 11.98 6.19 9.67
C LYS A 203 11.65 4.76 10.08
N SER A 204 10.86 4.59 11.13
CA SER A 204 10.42 3.28 11.62
C SER A 204 9.49 2.61 10.63
N GLU A 205 8.57 3.36 10.00
CA GLU A 205 7.71 2.82 8.94
C GLU A 205 8.51 2.35 7.74
N ASP A 206 9.49 3.12 7.31
CA ASP A 206 10.37 2.73 6.20
C ASP A 206 11.20 1.48 6.54
N ALA A 207 11.70 1.39 7.78
CA ALA A 207 12.38 0.21 8.28
C ALA A 207 11.46 -1.02 8.28
N ILE A 208 10.25 -0.92 8.82
CA ILE A 208 9.27 -2.01 8.83
C ILE A 208 8.97 -2.47 7.40
N ARG A 209 8.70 -1.53 6.50
CA ARG A 209 8.40 -1.83 5.10
C ARG A 209 9.54 -2.55 4.40
N THR A 210 10.77 -2.06 4.56
CA THR A 210 11.93 -2.59 3.83
C THR A 210 12.51 -3.86 4.46
N MET A 211 12.43 -4.01 5.77
CA MET A 211 13.01 -5.14 6.51
C MET A 211 12.00 -6.27 6.73
N LEU A 212 10.75 -5.95 7.03
CA LEU A 212 9.71 -6.95 7.36
C LEU A 212 8.75 -7.21 6.18
N GLY A 213 8.52 -6.21 5.31
CA GLY A 213 7.64 -6.28 4.13
C GLY A 213 8.15 -7.19 2.99
N THR A 214 8.57 -8.40 3.34
CA THR A 214 9.01 -9.43 2.38
C THR A 214 7.82 -9.93 1.56
N HIS A 215 8.10 -10.41 0.36
CA HIS A 215 7.09 -10.98 -0.55
C HIS A 215 6.24 -12.08 0.11
N ALA A 216 6.88 -12.98 0.88
CA ALA A 216 6.19 -14.07 1.57
C ALA A 216 5.23 -13.57 2.65
N LEU A 217 5.63 -12.57 3.45
CA LEU A 217 4.76 -11.99 4.46
C LEU A 217 3.61 -11.20 3.81
N CYS A 218 3.90 -10.36 2.81
CA CYS A 218 2.89 -9.61 2.07
C CYS A 218 1.84 -10.55 1.43
N THR A 219 2.27 -11.68 0.87
CA THR A 219 1.38 -12.72 0.32
C THR A 219 0.50 -13.34 1.40
N SER A 220 1.07 -13.64 2.57
CA SER A 220 0.33 -14.18 3.71
C SER A 220 -0.73 -13.19 4.20
N VAL A 221 -0.38 -11.91 4.30
CA VAL A 221 -1.28 -10.83 4.73
C VAL A 221 -2.41 -10.64 3.73
N ILE A 222 -2.13 -10.55 2.43
CA ILE A 222 -3.18 -10.40 1.41
C ILE A 222 -4.13 -11.61 1.40
N SER A 223 -3.59 -12.82 1.54
CA SER A 223 -4.40 -14.04 1.65
C SER A 223 -5.32 -14.00 2.87
N PHE A 224 -4.80 -13.57 4.02
CA PHE A 224 -5.61 -13.36 5.23
C PHE A 224 -6.72 -12.34 5.00
N LEU A 225 -6.39 -11.15 4.48
CA LEU A 225 -7.38 -10.09 4.22
C LEU A 225 -8.54 -10.60 3.36
N MET A 226 -8.23 -11.30 2.26
CA MET A 226 -9.24 -11.84 1.36
C MET A 226 -10.12 -12.91 2.00
N ASN A 227 -9.53 -13.78 2.84
CA ASN A 227 -10.26 -14.85 3.52
C ASN A 227 -11.11 -14.33 4.70
N SER A 228 -10.83 -13.12 5.18
CA SER A 228 -11.46 -12.54 6.37
C SER A 228 -12.52 -11.48 6.07
N PHE A 229 -12.95 -11.29 4.82
CA PHE A 229 -14.03 -10.34 4.50
C PHE A 229 -15.36 -10.66 5.18
N ASN A 230 -15.67 -11.95 5.38
CA ASN A 230 -16.88 -12.41 6.06
C ASN A 230 -16.56 -13.01 7.45
N HIS A 231 -15.54 -12.47 8.13
CA HIS A 231 -15.15 -12.93 9.45
C HIS A 231 -16.33 -12.77 10.45
N PRO A 232 -16.58 -13.74 11.35
CA PRO A 232 -17.69 -13.67 12.30
C PRO A 232 -17.59 -12.49 13.27
N ASP A 233 -16.37 -12.08 13.62
CA ASP A 233 -16.12 -10.79 14.26
C ASP A 233 -16.25 -9.66 13.23
N SER A 234 -17.26 -8.81 13.40
CA SER A 234 -17.58 -7.69 12.52
C SER A 234 -16.50 -6.61 12.50
N GLN A 235 -15.73 -6.45 13.59
CA GLN A 235 -14.62 -5.50 13.64
C GLN A 235 -13.47 -5.97 12.76
N ILE A 236 -13.15 -7.27 12.79
CA ILE A 236 -12.14 -7.88 11.92
C ILE A 236 -12.59 -7.83 10.46
N SER A 237 -13.84 -8.18 10.17
CA SER A 237 -14.39 -8.09 8.82
C SER A 237 -14.30 -6.65 8.27
N SER A 238 -14.74 -5.66 9.05
CA SER A 238 -14.68 -4.24 8.66
C SER A 238 -13.23 -3.78 8.44
N LEU A 239 -12.32 -4.14 9.34
CA LEU A 239 -10.89 -3.85 9.20
C LEU A 239 -10.31 -4.47 7.92
N CYS A 240 -10.56 -5.75 7.67
CA CYS A 240 -10.02 -6.46 6.51
C CYS A 240 -10.54 -5.86 5.19
N ASN A 241 -11.82 -5.48 5.14
CA ASN A 241 -12.41 -4.79 3.99
C ASN A 241 -11.73 -3.44 3.75
N TYR A 242 -11.53 -2.64 4.81
CA TYR A 242 -10.83 -1.36 4.71
C TYR A 242 -9.37 -1.54 4.25
N LEU A 243 -8.61 -2.42 4.89
CA LEU A 243 -7.21 -2.65 4.55
C LEU A 243 -7.07 -3.16 3.10
N SER A 244 -7.90 -4.12 2.70
CA SER A 244 -7.93 -4.61 1.32
C SER A 244 -8.18 -3.49 0.32
N TYR A 245 -9.16 -2.62 0.58
CA TYR A 245 -9.45 -1.48 -0.27
C TYR A 245 -8.28 -0.49 -0.33
N THR A 246 -7.70 -0.14 0.82
CA THR A 246 -6.59 0.83 0.91
C THR A 246 -5.31 0.32 0.26
N ILE A 247 -5.02 -0.99 0.35
CA ILE A 247 -3.84 -1.61 -0.27
C ILE A 247 -4.06 -1.83 -1.77
N SER A 248 -5.30 -2.07 -2.20
CA SER A 248 -5.68 -2.26 -3.59
C SER A 248 -5.31 -1.05 -4.44
N TRP A 249 -4.57 -1.29 -5.53
CA TRP A 249 -4.10 -0.26 -6.46
C TRP A 249 -3.23 0.86 -5.85
N SER A 250 -2.67 0.62 -4.67
CA SER A 250 -1.83 1.59 -3.95
C SER A 250 -0.36 1.52 -4.35
N GLY A 251 0.45 2.43 -3.81
CA GLY A 251 1.89 2.47 -4.06
C GLY A 251 2.21 2.83 -5.51
N ASP A 252 3.06 2.01 -6.14
CA ASP A 252 3.49 2.27 -7.51
C ASP A 252 2.39 1.95 -8.53
N MET A 253 1.34 1.20 -8.15
CA MET A 253 0.14 1.06 -8.98
C MET A 253 -0.60 2.38 -9.18
N ARG A 254 -0.41 3.37 -8.31
CA ARG A 254 -1.05 4.68 -8.44
C ARG A 254 -0.65 5.39 -9.74
N VAL A 255 0.56 5.13 -10.22
CA VAL A 255 1.05 5.61 -11.51
C VAL A 255 0.15 5.11 -12.64
N PHE A 256 -0.16 3.80 -12.62
CA PHE A 256 -1.08 3.19 -13.56
C PHE A 256 -2.51 3.70 -13.38
N THR A 257 -3.04 3.80 -12.15
CA THR A 257 -4.44 4.17 -11.94
C THR A 257 -4.78 5.58 -12.41
N VAL A 258 -3.85 6.52 -12.25
CA VAL A 258 -4.00 7.90 -12.74
C VAL A 258 -4.04 7.93 -14.28
N MET A 259 -3.13 7.22 -14.95
CA MET A 259 -3.18 7.06 -16.41
C MET A 259 -4.45 6.35 -16.87
N ASN A 260 -4.89 5.32 -16.16
CA ASN A 260 -6.10 4.59 -16.50
C ASN A 260 -7.35 5.51 -16.40
N LYS A 261 -7.48 6.26 -15.31
CA LYS A 261 -8.60 7.18 -15.08
C LYS A 261 -8.66 8.25 -16.15
N TRP A 262 -7.56 8.92 -16.43
CA TRP A 262 -7.56 10.13 -17.25
C TRP A 262 -7.31 9.89 -18.74
N LEU A 263 -6.64 8.80 -19.11
CA LEU A 263 -6.31 8.50 -20.51
C LEU A 263 -7.06 7.30 -21.06
N LEU A 264 -7.07 6.17 -20.35
CA LEU A 264 -7.68 4.92 -20.86
C LEU A 264 -9.21 4.98 -20.84
N LYS A 265 -9.80 5.30 -19.67
CA LYS A 265 -11.26 5.37 -19.50
C LYS A 265 -11.92 6.45 -20.36
N THR A 266 -11.24 7.59 -20.50
CA THR A 266 -11.69 8.70 -21.36
C THR A 266 -11.45 8.43 -22.85
N LYS A 267 -10.74 7.34 -23.18
CA LYS A 267 -10.28 7.02 -24.53
C LYS A 267 -9.56 8.22 -25.15
N SER A 268 -8.62 8.81 -24.43
CA SER A 268 -7.95 10.04 -24.84
C SER A 268 -7.22 9.89 -26.19
N PRO A 269 -7.38 10.83 -27.14
CA PRO A 269 -6.63 10.82 -28.40
C PRO A 269 -5.10 10.95 -28.24
N VAL A 270 -4.62 11.32 -27.05
CA VAL A 270 -3.18 11.29 -26.71
C VAL A 270 -2.58 9.91 -26.97
N LEU A 271 -3.34 8.84 -26.74
CA LEU A 271 -2.90 7.44 -26.94
C LEU A 271 -2.64 7.08 -28.41
N SER A 272 -3.07 7.91 -29.35
CA SER A 272 -2.83 7.76 -30.79
C SER A 272 -1.69 8.67 -31.30
N GLY A 273 -1.10 9.50 -30.43
CA GLY A 273 -0.04 10.43 -30.81
C GLY A 273 1.25 9.69 -31.16
N SER A 274 1.83 9.98 -32.34
CA SER A 274 3.09 9.35 -32.77
C SER A 274 4.26 9.63 -31.83
N ARG A 275 4.26 10.78 -31.15
CA ARG A 275 5.31 11.19 -30.21
C ARG A 275 5.38 10.35 -28.94
N VAL A 276 4.27 9.72 -28.55
CA VAL A 276 4.17 8.87 -27.35
C VAL A 276 4.00 7.39 -27.72
N LYS A 277 4.23 7.01 -28.99
CA LYS A 277 3.98 5.65 -29.46
C LYS A 277 4.67 4.60 -28.58
N LEU A 278 5.96 4.80 -28.29
CA LEU A 278 6.74 3.89 -27.44
C LEU A 278 6.17 3.81 -26.01
N GLU A 279 5.77 4.94 -25.42
CA GLU A 279 5.17 4.96 -24.08
C GLU A 279 3.82 4.25 -24.04
N VAL A 280 3.02 4.36 -25.11
CA VAL A 280 1.74 3.64 -25.21
C VAL A 280 1.98 2.14 -25.40
N ASP A 281 2.98 1.74 -26.18
CA ASP A 281 3.36 0.33 -26.32
C ASP A 281 3.84 -0.25 -24.97
N ASN A 282 4.64 0.52 -24.21
CA ASN A 282 5.02 0.18 -22.84
C ASN A 282 3.81 0.05 -21.90
N LEU A 283 2.85 0.98 -22.00
CA LEU A 283 1.61 0.94 -21.20
C LEU A 283 0.76 -0.30 -21.53
N GLU A 284 0.66 -0.70 -22.80
CA GLU A 284 -0.02 -1.94 -23.19
C GLU A 284 0.65 -3.17 -22.57
N GLU A 285 1.98 -3.22 -22.56
CA GLU A 285 2.73 -4.29 -21.90
C GLU A 285 2.50 -4.31 -20.38
N THR A 286 2.52 -3.14 -19.74
CA THR A 286 2.23 -3.00 -18.30
C THR A 286 0.83 -3.50 -17.98
N ILE A 287 -0.18 -3.15 -18.78
CA ILE A 287 -1.55 -3.66 -18.58
C ILE A 287 -1.58 -5.18 -18.70
N LYS A 288 -0.91 -5.76 -19.70
CA LYS A 288 -0.83 -7.22 -19.87
C LYS A 288 -0.22 -7.88 -18.63
N ALA A 289 0.93 -7.39 -18.16
CA ALA A 289 1.59 -7.90 -16.95
C ALA A 289 0.66 -7.87 -15.73
N ILE A 290 0.01 -6.72 -15.46
CA ILE A 290 -0.94 -6.57 -14.36
C ILE A 290 -2.12 -7.56 -14.50
N THR A 291 -2.72 -7.65 -15.69
CA THR A 291 -3.89 -8.52 -15.92
C THR A 291 -3.56 -10.01 -15.86
N SER A 292 -2.30 -10.39 -16.13
CA SER A 292 -1.84 -11.77 -16.03
C SER A 292 -1.53 -12.21 -14.59
N HIS A 293 -1.42 -11.26 -13.66
CA HIS A 293 -1.13 -11.56 -12.26
C HIS A 293 -2.35 -12.15 -11.56
N THR A 294 -2.14 -13.07 -10.62
CA THR A 294 -3.22 -13.73 -9.86
C THR A 294 -4.10 -12.73 -9.11
N TYR A 295 -3.49 -11.66 -8.63
CA TYR A 295 -4.17 -10.55 -7.95
C TYR A 295 -3.78 -9.22 -8.60
N PRO A 296 -4.42 -8.81 -9.70
CA PRO A 296 -4.04 -7.61 -10.46
C PRO A 296 -4.00 -6.34 -9.60
N GLN A 297 -4.95 -6.20 -8.68
CA GLN A 297 -5.06 -5.04 -7.80
C GLN A 297 -3.94 -4.93 -6.77
N TYR A 298 -3.20 -6.01 -6.51
CA TYR A 298 -2.06 -6.03 -5.59
C TYR A 298 -0.73 -6.21 -6.32
N PHE A 299 -0.71 -6.02 -7.65
CA PHE A 299 0.45 -6.31 -8.48
C PHE A 299 1.75 -5.70 -7.94
N SER A 300 1.78 -4.39 -7.62
CA SER A 300 3.01 -3.76 -7.09
C SER A 300 3.51 -4.31 -5.75
N HIS A 301 2.67 -5.01 -5.00
CA HIS A 301 3.03 -5.54 -3.68
C HIS A 301 3.43 -7.01 -3.73
N LEU A 302 3.04 -7.71 -4.78
CA LEU A 302 3.19 -9.16 -4.93
C LEU A 302 3.97 -9.59 -6.17
N CYS A 303 4.33 -8.68 -7.08
CA CYS A 303 5.17 -9.04 -8.19
C CYS A 303 6.66 -9.12 -7.77
N SER A 304 7.47 -9.76 -8.60
CA SER A 304 8.91 -9.79 -8.42
C SER A 304 9.54 -8.41 -8.62
N ALA A 305 10.74 -8.20 -8.08
CA ALA A 305 11.49 -6.96 -8.30
C ALA A 305 11.72 -6.66 -9.80
N SER A 306 11.87 -7.69 -10.63
CA SER A 306 11.97 -7.55 -12.09
C SER A 306 10.67 -7.11 -12.76
N GLU A 307 9.51 -7.50 -12.22
CA GLU A 307 8.21 -7.12 -12.76
C GLU A 307 7.80 -5.71 -12.33
N LEU A 308 8.32 -5.20 -11.21
CA LEU A 308 8.10 -3.82 -10.77
C LEU A 308 8.55 -2.77 -11.80
N PHE A 309 9.54 -3.11 -12.64
CA PHE A 309 9.94 -2.29 -13.78
C PHE A 309 8.75 -1.91 -14.69
N HIS A 310 7.70 -2.75 -14.77
CA HIS A 310 6.54 -2.41 -15.59
C HIS A 310 5.82 -1.13 -15.12
N LEU A 311 5.97 -0.75 -13.85
CA LEU A 311 5.37 0.45 -13.26
C LEU A 311 6.34 1.64 -13.19
N ASP A 312 7.57 1.50 -13.68
CA ASP A 312 8.56 2.56 -13.65
C ASP A 312 8.10 3.75 -14.52
N VAL A 313 8.04 4.93 -13.90
CA VAL A 313 7.60 6.18 -14.53
C VAL A 313 8.43 6.53 -15.76
N SER A 314 9.71 6.16 -15.78
CA SER A 314 10.61 6.41 -16.91
C SER A 314 10.17 5.69 -18.21
N ARG A 315 9.28 4.70 -18.13
CA ARG A 315 8.72 4.01 -19.30
C ARG A 315 7.61 4.80 -20.01
N PHE A 316 6.99 5.75 -19.31
CA PHE A 316 5.86 6.53 -19.82
C PHE A 316 5.84 7.98 -19.28
N PRO A 317 6.99 8.70 -19.27
CA PRO A 317 7.13 9.95 -18.55
C PRO A 317 6.18 11.04 -19.05
N ASN A 318 5.93 11.14 -20.37
CA ASN A 318 5.02 12.13 -20.91
C ASN A 318 3.56 11.74 -20.68
N LEU A 319 3.20 10.46 -20.86
CA LEU A 319 1.82 9.99 -20.62
C LEU A 319 1.42 10.15 -19.16
N PHE A 320 2.27 9.72 -18.24
CA PHE A 320 2.01 9.86 -16.82
C PHE A 320 1.91 11.33 -16.44
N TYR A 321 2.80 12.19 -16.96
CA TYR A 321 2.73 13.60 -16.61
C TYR A 321 1.45 14.28 -17.14
N VAL A 322 1.03 13.97 -18.38
CA VAL A 322 -0.26 14.43 -18.90
C VAL A 322 -1.42 14.00 -17.99
N ALA A 323 -1.43 12.73 -17.56
CA ALA A 323 -2.48 12.21 -16.69
C ALA A 323 -2.47 12.88 -15.30
N LEU A 324 -1.29 13.14 -14.74
CA LEU A 324 -1.12 13.81 -13.46
C LEU A 324 -1.60 15.28 -13.53
N VAL A 325 -1.26 16.01 -14.58
CA VAL A 325 -1.74 17.39 -14.80
C VAL A 325 -3.26 17.44 -14.87
N LEU A 326 -3.87 16.48 -15.57
CA LEU A 326 -5.33 16.38 -15.64
C LEU A 326 -5.96 16.06 -14.28
N GLU A 327 -5.31 15.23 -13.47
CA GLU A 327 -5.78 14.93 -12.12
C GLU A 327 -5.74 16.13 -11.18
N LYS A 328 -4.64 16.90 -11.26
CA LYS A 328 -4.43 18.04 -10.38
C LYS A 328 -5.16 19.31 -10.84
N GLY A 329 -5.54 19.37 -12.12
CA GLY A 329 -6.14 20.57 -12.70
C GLY A 329 -5.14 21.72 -12.88
N TRP A 330 -3.85 21.40 -13.00
CA TRP A 330 -2.77 22.38 -13.15
C TRP A 330 -2.88 23.23 -14.42
N ASP A 331 -2.48 24.49 -14.30
CA ASP A 331 -2.39 25.43 -15.42
C ASP A 331 -1.00 25.39 -16.11
N ASP A 332 -0.79 26.20 -17.14
CA ASP A 332 0.46 26.18 -17.91
C ASP A 332 1.70 26.61 -17.10
N VAL A 333 1.51 27.45 -16.06
CA VAL A 333 2.57 27.92 -15.17
C VAL A 333 2.97 26.81 -14.18
N ASP A 334 1.98 26.14 -13.61
CA ASP A 334 2.19 24.98 -12.74
C ASP A 334 2.96 23.87 -13.49
N ILE A 335 2.60 23.61 -14.74
CA ILE A 335 3.25 22.57 -15.55
C ILE A 335 4.73 22.88 -15.78
N GLU A 336 5.09 24.14 -16.03
CA GLU A 336 6.50 24.50 -16.25
C GLU A 336 7.31 24.26 -14.98
N TYR A 337 6.76 24.64 -13.83
CA TYR A 337 7.40 24.49 -12.52
C TYR A 337 7.61 23.01 -12.12
N TYR A 338 6.62 22.15 -12.33
CA TYR A 338 6.72 20.74 -11.92
C TYR A 338 7.38 19.82 -12.95
N CYS A 339 7.68 20.32 -14.15
CA CYS A 339 8.18 19.49 -15.23
C CYS A 339 9.50 18.77 -14.88
N ASP A 340 10.33 19.42 -14.07
CA ASP A 340 11.64 18.90 -13.64
C ASP A 340 11.53 17.73 -12.65
N HIS A 341 10.35 17.48 -12.07
CA HIS A 341 10.15 16.43 -11.08
C HIS A 341 9.92 15.05 -11.70
N ILE A 342 9.59 14.98 -12.99
CA ILE A 342 9.40 13.72 -13.73
C ILE A 342 10.53 13.56 -14.74
N SER A 343 11.55 12.79 -14.36
CA SER A 343 12.70 12.54 -15.20
C SER A 343 12.29 11.99 -16.57
N GLY A 344 12.80 12.61 -17.64
CA GLY A 344 12.53 12.22 -19.02
C GLY A 344 11.25 12.81 -19.64
N ALA A 345 10.41 13.52 -18.86
CA ALA A 345 9.26 14.23 -19.41
C ALA A 345 9.72 15.48 -20.17
N ASN A 346 9.09 15.76 -21.31
CA ASN A 346 9.37 16.95 -22.11
C ASN A 346 8.20 17.92 -22.01
N TYR A 347 8.41 19.06 -21.33
CA TYR A 347 7.41 20.12 -21.11
C TYR A 347 6.59 20.44 -22.36
N LYS A 348 7.27 20.77 -23.46
CA LYS A 348 6.62 21.16 -24.72
C LYS A 348 5.73 20.05 -25.27
N THR A 349 6.20 18.81 -25.20
CA THR A 349 5.42 17.63 -25.62
C THR A 349 4.18 17.48 -24.75
N VAL A 350 4.32 17.58 -23.43
CA VAL A 350 3.20 17.45 -22.48
C VAL A 350 2.14 18.53 -22.71
N CYS A 351 2.53 19.80 -22.85
CA CYS A 351 1.60 20.89 -23.16
C CYS A 351 0.85 20.68 -24.49
N GLU A 352 1.53 20.20 -25.53
CA GLU A 352 0.89 19.90 -26.81
C GLU A 352 -0.09 18.73 -26.70
N LEU A 353 0.25 17.67 -25.97
CA LEU A 353 -0.64 16.53 -25.71
C LEU A 353 -1.87 16.94 -24.87
N LEU A 354 -1.70 17.81 -23.88
CA LEU A 354 -2.81 18.36 -23.09
C LEU A 354 -3.77 19.18 -23.95
N LYS A 355 -3.25 20.00 -24.86
CA LYS A 355 -4.09 20.74 -25.83
C LYS A 355 -4.90 19.78 -26.71
N VAL A 356 -4.28 18.68 -27.16
CA VAL A 356 -4.97 17.62 -27.92
C VAL A 356 -6.06 16.97 -27.08
N HIS A 357 -5.76 16.57 -25.84
CA HIS A 357 -6.74 15.98 -24.93
C HIS A 357 -7.92 16.91 -24.67
N ARG A 358 -7.66 18.13 -24.18
CA ARG A 358 -8.69 19.12 -23.79
C ARG A 358 -9.58 19.48 -24.99
N LYS A 359 -8.99 19.72 -26.17
CA LYS A 359 -9.75 20.01 -27.40
C LYS A 359 -10.62 18.82 -27.82
N ALA A 360 -10.13 17.59 -27.69
CA ALA A 360 -10.90 16.41 -28.05
C ALA A 360 -12.08 16.19 -27.11
N MET A 361 -11.85 16.30 -25.79
CA MET A 361 -12.91 16.13 -24.79
C MET A 361 -14.01 17.19 -24.94
N ALA A 362 -13.64 18.44 -25.22
CA ALA A 362 -14.61 19.51 -25.51
C ALA A 362 -15.47 19.23 -26.76
N ASN A 363 -14.98 18.41 -27.69
CA ASN A 363 -15.68 18.04 -28.92
C ASN A 363 -16.25 16.61 -28.87
N ASN A 364 -16.27 15.95 -27.71
CA ASN A 364 -16.67 14.55 -27.55
C ASN A 364 -15.96 13.58 -28.50
N ARG A 365 -14.70 13.85 -28.84
CA ARG A 365 -13.87 13.00 -29.70
C ARG A 365 -13.05 12.04 -28.86
N VAL A 366 -13.10 10.76 -29.22
CA VAL A 366 -12.36 9.68 -28.55
C VAL A 366 -11.35 9.04 -29.50
N SER A 367 -10.31 8.44 -28.94
CA SER A 367 -9.32 7.63 -29.65
C SER A 367 -9.97 6.40 -30.28
N THR A 368 -9.46 6.01 -31.45
CA THR A 368 -9.80 4.75 -32.12
C THR A 368 -8.88 3.59 -31.73
N ARG A 369 -7.76 3.86 -31.04
CA ARG A 369 -6.84 2.82 -30.54
C ARG A 369 -7.54 2.02 -29.44
N ARG A 370 -7.56 0.70 -29.56
CA ARG A 370 -8.10 -0.20 -28.54
C ARG A 370 -6.99 -0.62 -27.59
N MET A 371 -7.08 -0.14 -26.36
CA MET A 371 -6.21 -0.57 -25.26
C MET A 371 -6.85 -1.74 -24.51
N PRO A 372 -6.05 -2.68 -23.95
CA PRO A 372 -6.60 -3.69 -23.06
C PRO A 372 -7.22 -3.04 -21.82
N THR A 373 -8.25 -3.67 -21.25
CA THR A 373 -8.96 -3.17 -20.06
C THR A 373 -8.78 -4.12 -18.89
N ILE A 374 -8.63 -3.58 -17.69
CA ILE A 374 -8.59 -4.38 -16.46
C ILE A 374 -9.98 -4.38 -15.82
N PRO A 375 -10.62 -5.54 -15.62
CA PRO A 375 -11.89 -5.59 -14.91
C PRO A 375 -11.76 -5.04 -13.48
N GLY A 376 -12.75 -4.28 -13.03
CA GLY A 376 -12.82 -3.79 -11.65
C GLY A 376 -11.99 -2.53 -11.35
N ILE A 377 -11.38 -1.92 -12.37
CA ILE A 377 -10.75 -0.59 -12.25
C ILE A 377 -11.50 0.44 -13.07
#